data_AF-A0A382TZX5-F1
#
_entry.id   AF-A0A382TZX5-F1
#
_cell.length_a   1.000
_cell.length_b   1.000
_cell.length_c   1.000
_cell.angle_alpha   90.00
_cell.angle_beta   90.00
_cell.angle_gamma   90.00
#
_symmetry.space_group_name_H-M   'P 1'
#
loop_
_entity.id
_entity.type
_entity.pdbx_description
1 polymer ?
#
loop_
_entity_poly.entity_id
_entity_poly.type
_entity_poly.pdbx_seq_one_letter_code
_entity_poly.pdbx_strand_id
1 'polypeptide(L)'
;MSSFSLTTLLTLTVAIMTLPTDSLADDPEGILSEKLLKQLRDSYQMDEADRARFNAVSNSDINKLALNREVVQGEDGHFSHKIATKGITNQKASGRCWMFAGFNVMRPKVIHELGLDGFEFSSAYLQFWDKMEKSNCYLEAVIELRDADSLDREWQLVNEWMVGDGGWLNYTTSLIEKYGVVPT
;
A
#
# COMPACT_ATOMS: atom_id res chain seq x y z
N MET A 1 -76.39 11.55 -37.82
CA MET A 1 -77.46 11.19 -36.86
C MET A 1 -77.00 9.89 -36.23
N SER A 2 -76.67 9.72 -34.96
CA SER A 2 -76.86 10.35 -33.65
C SER A 2 -75.85 9.59 -32.74
N SER A 3 -75.27 10.02 -31.64
CA SER A 3 -75.40 11.15 -30.74
C SER A 3 -74.23 10.98 -29.74
N PHE A 4 -73.55 12.07 -29.40
CA PHE A 4 -72.59 12.14 -28.30
C PHE A 4 -73.28 11.83 -26.95
N SER A 5 -72.59 11.13 -26.04
CA SER A 5 -72.75 11.35 -24.61
C SER A 5 -71.39 11.33 -23.91
N LEU A 6 -71.10 12.46 -23.27
CA LEU A 6 -70.00 12.76 -22.36
C LEU A 6 -70.05 11.87 -21.10
N THR A 7 -68.94 11.87 -20.33
CA THR A 7 -68.71 11.27 -18.98
C THR A 7 -68.31 9.78 -19.02
N THR A 8 -67.14 9.32 -18.54
CA THR A 8 -66.63 9.46 -17.17
C THR A 8 -65.15 9.06 -17.08
N LEU A 9 -64.36 9.92 -16.41
CA LEU A 9 -63.06 9.77 -15.73
C LEU A 9 -61.93 8.89 -16.29
N LEU A 10 -60.88 9.63 -16.68
CA LEU A 10 -59.46 9.28 -16.67
C LEU A 10 -58.98 9.08 -15.21
N THR A 11 -58.52 7.87 -14.83
CA THR A 11 -57.67 7.68 -13.63
C THR A 11 -56.41 6.93 -14.03
N LEU A 12 -55.37 7.70 -14.35
CA LEU A 12 -54.00 7.24 -14.50
C LEU A 12 -53.42 7.01 -13.10
N THR A 13 -53.45 5.77 -12.59
CA THR A 13 -52.73 5.41 -11.38
C THR A 13 -51.24 5.29 -11.70
N VAL A 14 -50.51 6.39 -11.51
CA VAL A 14 -49.05 6.38 -11.41
C VAL A 14 -48.72 5.70 -10.09
N ALA A 15 -48.33 4.43 -10.14
CA ALA A 15 -47.69 3.75 -9.02
C ALA A 15 -46.29 4.36 -8.86
N ILE A 16 -46.18 5.41 -8.06
CA ILE A 16 -44.90 5.85 -7.52
C ILE A 16 -44.43 4.71 -6.61
N MET A 17 -43.52 3.87 -7.10
CA MET A 17 -42.68 3.03 -6.25
C MET A 17 -41.88 4.00 -5.37
N THR A 18 -42.45 4.33 -4.21
CA THR A 18 -41.71 4.91 -3.10
C THR A 18 -40.71 3.85 -2.66
N LEU A 19 -39.48 3.92 -3.18
CA LEU A 19 -38.35 3.33 -2.49
C LEU A 19 -38.39 3.90 -1.06
N PRO A 20 -38.46 3.07 -0.01
CA PRO A 20 -38.34 3.57 1.34
C PRO A 20 -36.94 4.18 1.45
N THR A 21 -36.87 5.51 1.45
CA THR A 21 -35.69 6.26 1.87
C THR A 21 -35.63 6.19 3.39
N ASP A 22 -35.42 4.98 3.94
CA ASP A 22 -34.94 4.87 5.30
C ASP A 22 -33.49 5.35 5.26
N SER A 23 -33.29 6.62 5.58
CA SER A 23 -31.96 7.21 5.67
C SER A 23 -31.16 6.41 6.70
N LEU A 24 -29.97 5.93 6.30
CA LEU A 24 -29.05 5.13 7.12
C LEU A 24 -28.50 5.87 8.37
N ALA A 25 -29.00 7.07 8.67
CA ALA A 25 -28.32 8.09 9.46
C ALA A 25 -29.22 8.80 10.49
N ASP A 26 -30.26 8.14 11.00
CA ASP A 26 -31.16 8.76 12.00
C ASP A 26 -30.76 8.44 13.46
N ASP A 27 -29.49 8.09 13.70
CA ASP A 27 -28.92 7.97 15.04
C ASP A 27 -28.07 9.23 15.34
N PRO A 28 -28.56 10.16 16.19
CA PRO A 28 -27.99 11.50 16.35
C PRO A 28 -26.57 11.54 16.93
N GLU A 29 -26.00 10.41 17.37
CA GLU A 29 -24.71 10.35 18.07
C GLU A 29 -23.61 9.56 17.33
N GLY A 30 -23.86 9.09 16.10
CA GLY A 30 -22.88 8.26 15.37
C GLY A 30 -22.61 6.91 16.04
N ILE A 31 -23.54 6.44 16.88
CA ILE A 31 -23.44 5.18 17.62
C ILE A 31 -23.81 4.01 16.71
N LEU A 32 -23.08 2.90 16.85
CA LEU A 32 -23.46 1.62 16.25
C LEU A 32 -24.56 0.95 17.10
N SER A 33 -25.79 1.49 17.04
CA SER A 33 -26.91 1.01 17.85
C SER A 33 -27.45 -0.34 17.37
N GLU A 34 -28.13 -1.07 18.27
CA GLU A 34 -28.79 -2.33 17.91
C GLU A 34 -29.81 -2.16 16.78
N LYS A 35 -30.51 -1.01 16.76
CA LYS A 35 -31.44 -0.63 15.70
C LYS A 35 -30.71 -0.50 14.36
N LEU A 36 -29.60 0.24 14.32
CA LEU A 36 -28.79 0.40 13.11
C LEU A 36 -28.20 -0.93 12.64
N LEU A 37 -27.65 -1.74 13.55
CA LEU A 37 -27.13 -3.07 13.22
C LEU A 37 -28.20 -4.00 12.66
N LYS A 38 -29.41 -3.96 13.21
CA LYS A 38 -30.55 -4.72 12.70
C LYS A 38 -30.93 -4.24 11.30
N GLN A 39 -31.02 -2.93 11.08
CA GLN A 39 -31.30 -2.35 9.76
C GLN A 39 -30.25 -2.74 8.74
N LEU A 40 -28.95 -2.67 9.05
CA LEU A 40 -27.87 -3.07 8.15
C LEU A 40 -27.98 -4.56 7.75
N ARG A 41 -28.24 -5.45 8.73
CA ARG A 41 -28.46 -6.88 8.46
C ARG A 41 -29.71 -7.13 7.60
N ASP A 42 -30.81 -6.44 7.91
CA ASP A 42 -32.06 -6.62 7.19
C ASP A 42 -31.99 -6.02 5.76
N SER A 43 -31.20 -4.96 5.58
CA SER A 43 -31.04 -4.25 4.30
C SER A 43 -30.32 -5.07 3.23
N TYR A 44 -29.62 -6.13 3.63
CA TYR A 44 -28.85 -6.96 2.71
C TYR A 44 -29.21 -8.45 2.88
N GLN A 45 -29.86 -8.99 1.86
CA GLN A 45 -30.12 -10.42 1.74
C GLN A 45 -29.12 -11.03 0.77
N MET A 46 -28.28 -11.96 1.26
CA MET A 46 -27.31 -12.66 0.41
C MET A 46 -28.03 -13.51 -0.63
N ASP A 47 -27.78 -13.24 -1.90
CA ASP A 47 -28.15 -14.16 -2.99
C ASP A 47 -27.23 -15.40 -3.02
N GLU A 48 -27.45 -16.31 -3.97
CA GLU A 48 -26.63 -17.52 -4.10
C GLU A 48 -25.16 -17.21 -4.40
N ALA A 49 -24.92 -16.17 -5.20
CA ALA A 49 -23.58 -15.76 -5.59
C ALA A 49 -22.86 -15.06 -4.42
N ASP A 50 -23.57 -14.27 -3.62
CA ASP A 50 -23.11 -13.66 -2.38
C ASP A 50 -22.74 -14.71 -1.35
N ARG A 51 -23.59 -15.74 -1.18
CA ARG A 51 -23.30 -16.86 -0.28
C ARG A 51 -22.06 -17.64 -0.72
N ALA A 52 -21.90 -17.87 -2.02
CA ALA A 52 -20.70 -18.49 -2.57
C ALA A 52 -19.45 -17.63 -2.30
N ARG A 53 -19.52 -16.30 -2.53
CA ARG A 53 -18.44 -15.36 -2.22
C ARG A 53 -18.12 -15.32 -0.73
N PHE A 54 -19.13 -15.25 0.13
CA PHE A 54 -18.98 -15.23 1.58
C PHE A 54 -18.28 -16.49 2.09
N ASN A 55 -18.71 -17.67 1.63
CA ASN A 55 -18.07 -18.94 1.97
C ASN A 55 -16.63 -19.01 1.47
N ALA A 56 -16.35 -18.51 0.27
CA ALA A 56 -15.00 -18.46 -0.27
C ALA A 56 -14.10 -17.56 0.61
N VAL A 57 -14.49 -16.29 0.81
CA VAL A 57 -13.71 -15.30 1.56
C VAL A 57 -13.48 -15.72 3.01
N SER A 58 -14.47 -16.33 3.66
CA SER A 58 -14.35 -16.77 5.06
C SER A 58 -13.46 -18.01 5.26
N ASN A 59 -13.16 -18.78 4.21
CA ASN A 59 -12.42 -20.04 4.29
C ASN A 59 -11.13 -20.07 3.46
N SER A 60 -10.72 -18.95 2.86
CA SER A 60 -9.54 -18.91 1.99
C SER A 60 -8.78 -17.60 2.11
N ASP A 61 -7.49 -17.64 1.74
CA ASP A 61 -6.66 -16.45 1.65
C ASP A 61 -7.20 -15.53 0.54
N ILE A 62 -7.48 -14.28 0.90
CA ILE A 62 -8.11 -13.31 0.00
C ILE A 62 -7.26 -13.02 -1.24
N ASN A 63 -5.92 -13.06 -1.13
CA ASN A 63 -5.04 -12.81 -2.27
C ASN A 63 -5.10 -13.97 -3.28
N LYS A 64 -5.29 -15.20 -2.79
CA LYS A 64 -5.46 -16.37 -3.67
C LYS A 64 -6.80 -16.33 -4.39
N LEU A 65 -7.85 -15.89 -3.71
CA LEU A 65 -9.19 -15.77 -4.29
C LEU A 65 -9.29 -14.64 -5.31
N ALA A 66 -8.67 -13.50 -5.02
CA ALA A 66 -8.71 -12.31 -5.86
C ALA A 66 -7.76 -12.40 -7.08
N LEU A 67 -7.00 -13.48 -7.24
CA LEU A 67 -6.06 -13.66 -8.34
C LEU A 67 -6.79 -13.68 -9.69
N ASN A 68 -6.57 -12.66 -10.51
CA ASN A 68 -7.08 -12.63 -11.88
C ASN A 68 -6.11 -13.37 -12.83
N ARG A 69 -6.55 -14.51 -13.36
CA ARG A 69 -5.73 -15.34 -14.28
C ARG A 69 -5.49 -14.69 -15.63
N GLU A 70 -6.40 -13.85 -16.13
CA GLU A 70 -6.23 -13.15 -17.41
C GLU A 70 -5.08 -12.13 -17.32
N VAL A 71 -5.01 -11.40 -16.20
CA VAL A 71 -3.91 -10.45 -15.94
C VAL A 71 -2.58 -11.19 -15.85
N VAL A 72 -2.54 -12.31 -15.12
CA VAL A 72 -1.32 -13.13 -14.99
C VAL A 72 -0.86 -13.72 -16.33
N GLN A 73 -1.79 -14.09 -17.21
CA GLN A 73 -1.47 -14.61 -18.54
C GLN A 73 -0.94 -13.55 -19.50
N GLY A 74 -1.26 -12.27 -19.28
CA GLY A 74 -0.83 -11.16 -20.13
C GLY A 74 0.63 -10.74 -19.97
N GLU A 75 1.34 -11.23 -18.94
CA GLU A 75 2.74 -10.88 -18.66
C GLU A 75 3.69 -11.96 -19.22
N ASP A 76 4.38 -11.66 -20.32
CA ASP A 76 5.23 -12.65 -21.04
C ASP A 76 6.75 -12.47 -20.79
N GLY A 77 7.15 -11.44 -20.06
CA GLY A 77 8.56 -11.14 -19.74
C GLY A 77 9.41 -10.67 -20.93
N HIS A 78 8.80 -10.35 -22.08
CA HIS A 78 9.51 -9.84 -23.25
C HIS A 78 9.59 -8.31 -23.22
N PHE A 79 10.80 -7.79 -23.39
CA PHE A 79 11.07 -6.36 -23.43
C PHE A 79 11.98 -6.06 -24.61
N SER A 80 11.69 -5.00 -25.38
CA SER A 80 12.48 -4.59 -26.55
C SER A 80 13.87 -4.09 -26.19
N HIS A 81 14.02 -3.53 -24.99
CA HIS A 81 15.29 -3.03 -24.46
C HIS A 81 15.51 -3.62 -23.06
N LYS A 82 16.62 -4.34 -22.90
CA LYS A 82 17.02 -4.95 -21.62
C LYS A 82 18.43 -4.52 -21.27
N ILE A 83 18.62 -4.08 -20.04
CA ILE A 83 19.96 -3.87 -19.48
C ILE A 83 20.52 -5.25 -19.12
N ALA A 84 21.73 -5.56 -19.57
CA ALA A 84 22.40 -6.80 -19.19
C ALA A 84 22.81 -6.74 -17.71
N THR A 85 22.12 -7.50 -16.87
CA THR A 85 22.41 -7.63 -15.43
C THR A 85 22.70 -9.08 -15.08
N LYS A 86 23.64 -9.34 -14.15
CA LYS A 86 23.96 -10.69 -13.65
C LYS A 86 23.70 -10.79 -12.14
N GLY A 87 23.18 -11.94 -11.69
CA GLY A 87 22.94 -12.27 -10.29
C GLY A 87 21.65 -11.69 -9.69
N ILE A 88 21.22 -12.20 -8.54
CA ILE A 88 20.07 -11.70 -7.76
C ILE A 88 20.52 -11.51 -6.32
N THR A 89 20.27 -10.32 -5.77
CA THR A 89 20.61 -9.97 -4.38
C THR A 89 19.43 -10.23 -3.44
N ASN A 90 19.68 -10.57 -2.18
CA ASN A 90 18.63 -10.78 -1.17
C ASN A 90 18.92 -10.01 0.13
N GLN A 91 18.06 -9.03 0.46
CA GLN A 91 18.18 -8.25 1.70
C GLN A 91 17.80 -9.03 2.96
N LYS A 92 17.16 -10.20 2.81
CA LYS A 92 16.60 -11.02 3.90
C LYS A 92 15.59 -10.22 4.74
N ALA A 93 15.44 -10.56 6.02
CA ALA A 93 14.58 -9.82 6.95
C ALA A 93 15.26 -8.51 7.41
N SER A 94 15.42 -7.55 6.50
CA SER A 94 15.93 -6.20 6.80
C SER A 94 15.25 -5.15 5.92
N GLY A 95 15.26 -3.88 6.34
CA GLY A 95 14.61 -2.77 5.64
C GLY A 95 15.49 -2.07 4.61
N ARG A 96 16.42 -2.79 3.96
CA ARG A 96 17.53 -2.22 3.17
C ARG A 96 17.26 -2.10 1.67
N CYS A 97 16.00 -2.18 1.24
CA CYS A 97 15.62 -2.20 -0.18
C CYS A 97 16.19 -1.01 -0.97
N TRP A 98 16.18 0.19 -0.37
CA TRP A 98 16.72 1.42 -0.95
C TRP A 98 18.22 1.30 -1.31
N MET A 99 19.01 0.73 -0.39
CA MET A 99 20.45 0.51 -0.58
C MET A 99 20.72 -0.59 -1.61
N PHE A 100 19.99 -1.70 -1.54
CA PHE A 100 20.09 -2.78 -2.52
C PHE A 100 19.70 -2.30 -3.93
N ALA A 101 18.66 -1.48 -4.04
CA ALA A 101 18.26 -0.87 -5.32
C ALA A 101 19.36 0.04 -5.87
N GLY A 102 19.93 0.93 -5.05
CA GLY A 102 21.05 1.79 -5.45
C GLY A 102 22.26 0.98 -5.94
N PHE A 103 22.63 -0.07 -5.22
CA PHE A 103 23.71 -0.98 -5.61
C PHE A 103 23.40 -1.76 -6.89
N ASN A 104 22.15 -2.19 -7.08
CA ASN A 104 21.72 -2.92 -8.26
C ASN A 104 21.69 -2.05 -9.53
N VAL A 105 21.55 -0.74 -9.38
CA VAL A 105 21.72 0.23 -10.49
C VAL A 105 23.20 0.37 -10.87
N MET A 106 24.11 0.39 -9.90
CA MET A 106 25.54 0.64 -10.16
C MET A 106 26.33 -0.61 -10.60
N ARG A 107 26.03 -1.79 -10.02
CA ARG A 107 26.82 -3.01 -10.24
C ARG A 107 26.94 -3.46 -11.70
N PRO A 108 25.94 -3.29 -12.61
CA PRO A 108 26.07 -3.75 -13.98
C PRO A 108 27.23 -3.08 -14.71
N LYS A 109 27.52 -1.80 -14.37
CA LYS A 109 28.68 -1.08 -14.91
C LYS A 109 30.00 -1.72 -14.48
N VAL A 110 30.15 -2.03 -13.18
CA VAL A 110 31.35 -2.70 -12.64
C VAL A 110 31.55 -4.08 -13.27
N ILE A 111 30.47 -4.86 -13.39
CA ILE A 111 30.48 -6.19 -14.01
C ILE A 111 30.96 -6.11 -15.45
N HIS A 112 30.45 -5.15 -16.22
CA HIS A 112 30.81 -4.97 -17.62
C HIS A 112 32.25 -4.47 -17.79
N GLU A 113 32.66 -3.44 -17.05
CA GLU A 113 33.99 -2.84 -17.18
C GLU A 113 35.12 -3.79 -16.76
N LEU A 114 34.87 -4.65 -15.77
CA LEU A 114 35.85 -5.60 -15.25
C LEU A 114 35.70 -7.03 -15.83
N GLY A 115 34.74 -7.26 -16.72
CA GLY A 115 34.51 -8.57 -17.34
C GLY A 115 34.14 -9.68 -16.35
N LEU A 116 33.38 -9.35 -15.30
CA LEU A 116 33.05 -10.30 -14.22
C LEU A 116 31.81 -11.15 -14.53
N ASP A 117 31.74 -12.33 -13.90
CA ASP A 117 30.54 -13.19 -13.95
C ASP A 117 29.47 -12.81 -12.92
N GLY A 118 29.85 -12.04 -11.90
CA GLY A 118 28.97 -11.47 -10.90
C GLY A 118 29.73 -10.50 -10.02
N PHE A 119 29.01 -9.56 -9.42
CA PHE A 119 29.58 -8.60 -8.49
C PHE A 119 28.49 -8.09 -7.54
N GLU A 120 28.82 -7.96 -6.26
CA GLU A 120 27.96 -7.34 -5.26
C GLU A 120 28.76 -6.37 -4.40
N PHE A 121 28.20 -5.18 -4.20
CA PHE A 121 28.70 -4.25 -3.19
C PHE A 121 28.29 -4.74 -1.79
N SER A 122 29.14 -4.50 -0.80
CA SER A 122 28.87 -4.85 0.59
C SER A 122 27.77 -3.96 1.18
N SER A 123 26.54 -4.47 1.17
CA SER A 123 25.41 -3.85 1.87
C SER A 123 25.63 -3.81 3.38
N ALA A 124 26.39 -4.75 3.95
CA ALA A 124 26.74 -4.73 5.37
C ALA A 124 27.68 -3.55 5.70
N TYR A 125 28.68 -3.30 4.84
CA TYR A 125 29.60 -2.18 5.00
C TYR A 125 28.86 -0.83 5.00
N LEU A 126 28.03 -0.58 3.99
CA LEU A 126 27.32 0.70 3.91
C LEU A 126 26.22 0.83 4.97
N GLN A 127 25.59 -0.29 5.37
CA GLN A 127 24.62 -0.29 6.47
C GLN A 127 25.24 0.06 7.81
N PHE A 128 26.49 -0.35 8.06
CA PHE A 128 27.20 0.03 9.28
C PHE A 128 27.28 1.56 9.38
N TRP A 129 27.72 2.23 8.31
CA TRP A 129 27.81 3.69 8.27
C TRP A 129 26.44 4.37 8.31
N ASP A 130 25.43 3.82 7.64
CA ASP A 130 24.03 4.29 7.74
C ASP A 130 23.54 4.31 9.18
N LYS A 131 23.79 3.24 9.95
CA LYS A 131 23.40 3.20 11.37
C LYS A 131 24.15 4.23 12.20
N MET A 132 25.45 4.39 11.98
CA MET A 132 26.26 5.40 12.68
C MET A 132 25.76 6.82 12.42
N GLU A 133 25.50 7.17 11.17
CA GLU A 133 25.04 8.51 10.79
C GLU A 133 23.62 8.80 11.30
N LYS A 134 22.71 7.83 11.19
CA LYS A 134 21.35 7.98 11.74
C LYS A 134 21.36 8.10 13.26
N SER A 135 22.20 7.34 13.96
CA SER A 135 22.37 7.50 15.40
C SER A 135 22.86 8.91 15.75
N ASN A 136 23.79 9.48 14.97
CA ASN A 136 24.21 10.85 15.16
C ASN A 136 23.07 11.85 14.91
N CYS A 137 22.37 11.74 13.77
CA CYS A 137 21.22 12.59 13.46
C CYS A 137 20.13 12.53 14.53
N TYR A 138 19.85 11.35 15.09
CA TYR A 138 18.91 11.20 16.20
C TYR A 138 19.37 11.95 17.45
N LEU A 139 20.65 11.85 17.83
CA LEU A 139 21.18 12.58 18.98
C LEU A 139 21.16 14.10 18.78
N GLU A 140 21.44 14.58 17.57
CA GLU A 140 21.30 16.00 17.23
C GLU A 140 19.85 16.46 17.37
N ALA A 141 18.88 15.67 16.88
CA ALA A 141 17.46 15.96 17.05
C ALA A 141 17.04 15.99 18.53
N VAL A 142 17.59 15.10 19.37
CA VAL A 142 17.34 15.14 20.83
C VAL A 142 17.90 16.42 21.47
N ILE A 143 19.08 16.88 21.04
CA ILE A 143 19.68 18.12 21.56
C ILE A 143 18.88 19.35 21.12
N GLU A 144 18.40 19.35 19.87
CA GLU A 144 17.58 20.41 19.29
C GLU A 144 16.22 20.51 20.00
N LEU A 145 15.59 19.37 20.26
CA LEU A 145 14.27 19.27 20.88
C LEU A 145 14.31 19.12 22.41
N ARG A 146 15.45 19.34 23.06
CA ARG A 146 15.63 19.07 24.51
C ARG A 146 14.65 19.83 25.42
N ASP A 147 14.16 20.98 24.95
CA ASP A 147 13.27 21.87 25.69
C ASP A 147 11.80 21.69 25.23
N ALA A 148 11.53 20.78 24.29
CA ALA A 148 10.19 20.46 23.80
C ALA A 148 9.37 19.68 24.86
N ASP A 149 8.05 19.82 24.83
CA ASP A 149 7.17 19.01 25.67
C ASP A 149 7.20 17.55 25.20
N SER A 150 7.10 16.60 26.14
CA SER A 150 7.05 15.16 25.81
C SER A 150 5.88 14.74 24.89
N LEU A 151 4.84 15.57 24.82
CA LEU A 151 3.68 15.41 23.94
C LEU A 151 3.80 16.24 22.66
N ASP A 152 4.91 16.95 22.46
CA ASP A 152 5.20 17.59 21.19
C ASP A 152 5.26 16.55 20.06
N ARG A 153 4.64 16.90 18.93
CA ARG A 153 4.51 15.98 17.79
C ARG A 153 5.87 15.61 17.20
N GLU A 154 6.77 16.57 17.06
CA GLU A 154 8.09 16.34 16.49
C GLU A 154 8.93 15.48 17.43
N TRP A 155 8.89 15.79 18.73
CA TRP A 155 9.51 14.95 19.76
C TRP A 155 9.02 13.50 19.69
N GLN A 156 7.70 13.27 19.58
CA GLN A 156 7.16 11.92 19.45
C GLN A 156 7.63 11.20 18.18
N LEU A 157 7.65 11.89 17.04
CA LEU A 157 8.06 11.31 15.76
C LEU A 157 9.53 10.89 15.75
N VAL A 158 10.42 11.74 16.29
CA VAL A 158 11.86 11.43 16.38
C VAL A 158 12.11 10.20 17.27
N ASN A 159 11.35 10.06 18.37
CA ASN A 159 11.47 8.92 19.27
C ASN A 159 10.79 7.64 18.72
N GLU A 160 9.79 7.75 17.85
CA GLU A 160 9.20 6.58 17.20
C GLU A 160 10.13 5.97 16.13
N TRP A 161 10.81 6.81 15.35
CA TRP A 161 11.58 6.40 14.16
C TRP A 161 13.09 6.62 14.29
N MET A 162 13.68 6.28 15.45
CA MET A 162 15.06 6.63 15.82
C MET A 162 16.13 6.22 14.78
N VAL A 163 16.37 4.91 14.60
CA VAL A 163 17.48 4.38 13.79
C VAL A 163 17.01 3.20 12.94
N GLY A 164 15.95 3.40 12.17
CA GLY A 164 15.38 2.39 11.26
C GLY A 164 16.31 2.00 10.11
N ASP A 165 16.06 0.84 9.49
CA ASP A 165 16.81 0.38 8.30
C ASP A 165 16.48 1.18 7.03
N GLY A 166 15.26 1.70 6.94
CA GLY A 166 14.75 2.38 5.74
C GLY A 166 15.52 3.65 5.41
N GLY A 167 15.45 4.07 4.14
CA GLY A 167 16.13 5.26 3.63
C GLY A 167 15.69 5.56 2.21
N TRP A 168 16.28 6.61 1.65
CA TRP A 168 15.99 7.09 0.30
C TRP A 168 17.25 7.08 -0.58
N LEU A 169 17.11 7.32 -1.87
CA LEU A 169 18.24 7.29 -2.81
C LEU A 169 19.34 8.28 -2.42
N ASN A 170 18.97 9.48 -1.94
CA ASN A 170 19.93 10.49 -1.48
C ASN A 170 20.75 10.00 -0.29
N TYR A 171 20.21 9.13 0.57
CA TYR A 171 20.99 8.54 1.66
C TYR A 171 22.06 7.61 1.09
N THR A 172 21.71 6.83 0.06
CA THR A 172 22.67 5.91 -0.56
C THR A 172 23.79 6.72 -1.21
N THR A 173 23.46 7.76 -1.98
CA THR A 173 24.48 8.60 -2.63
C THR A 173 25.36 9.33 -1.61
N SER A 174 24.79 9.95 -0.58
CA SER A 174 25.57 10.66 0.44
C SER A 174 26.49 9.73 1.25
N LEU A 175 26.02 8.51 1.59
CA LEU A 175 26.86 7.52 2.25
C LEU A 175 28.01 7.06 1.34
N ILE A 176 27.74 6.85 0.05
CA ILE A 176 28.78 6.48 -0.93
C ILE A 176 29.78 7.62 -1.12
N GLU A 177 29.32 8.87 -1.19
CA GLU A 177 30.21 10.03 -1.33
C GLU A 177 31.15 10.18 -0.14
N LYS A 178 30.66 9.91 1.08
CA LYS A 178 31.45 10.05 2.31
C LYS A 178 32.32 8.84 2.63
N TYR A 179 31.81 7.62 2.44
CA TYR A 179 32.45 6.38 2.90
C TYR A 179 32.90 5.47 1.75
N GLY A 180 32.50 5.77 0.52
CA GLY A 180 32.74 4.90 -0.62
C GLY A 180 31.93 3.61 -0.56
N VAL A 181 32.38 2.63 -1.33
CA VAL A 181 31.81 1.28 -1.41
C VAL A 181 32.92 0.26 -1.47
N VAL A 182 32.64 -0.95 -1.02
CA VAL A 182 33.56 -2.09 -1.09
C VAL A 182 32.84 -3.31 -1.66
N PRO A 183 33.55 -4.25 -2.31
CA PRO A 183 32.99 -5.56 -2.67
C PRO A 183 32.56 -6.36 -1.44
N THR A 184 31.63 -7.30 -1.62
CA THR A 184 31.35 -8.38 -0.66
C THR A 184 32.33 -9.53 -0.82
#